data_AF-A0A0D7BPU2-F1
#
_entry.id   AF-A0A0D7BPU2-F1
#
_cell.length_a   1.000
_cell.length_b   1.000
_cell.length_c   1.000
_cell.angle_alpha   90.00
_cell.angle_beta   90.00
_cell.angle_gamma   90.00
#
_symmetry.space_group_name_H-M   'P 1'
#
loop_
_entity.id
_entity.type
_entity.pdbx_description
1 polymer ?
#
loop_
_entity_poly.entity_id
_entity_poly.type
_entity_poly.pdbx_seq_one_letter_code
_entity_poly.pdbx_strand_id
1 'polypeptide(L)'
;MASVNDLLRELNLPRPEPYMIGFRLTLAQTKLLAERHCTPAELERVRGVYTVALVAFATKRKLQQTFIPFYYEGVDYTFWAIGVVAVWKGFPHPKWKVPEVPKDYLCLPERLEEFGEFPSGTLRWPKDWKPPDWLYPMFMYNARMSLEHTKRRMEEKRRRAEDVVDLCY
;
A
#
# COMPACT_ATOMS: atom_id res chain seq x y z
N MET A 1 17.91 0.22 -18.42
CA MET A 1 17.38 -0.42 -17.20
C MET A 1 16.36 -1.46 -17.63
N ALA A 2 16.43 -2.70 -17.12
CA ALA A 2 15.48 -3.76 -17.46
C ALA A 2 14.08 -3.41 -16.95
N SER A 3 13.03 -3.71 -17.73
CA SER A 3 11.66 -3.53 -17.29
C SER A 3 11.27 -4.61 -16.26
N VAL A 4 10.18 -4.38 -15.52
CA VAL A 4 9.61 -5.41 -14.64
C VAL A 4 9.30 -6.68 -15.43
N ASN A 5 8.74 -6.57 -16.64
CA ASN A 5 8.42 -7.74 -17.47
C ASN A 5 9.66 -8.52 -17.89
N ASP A 6 10.78 -7.83 -18.17
CA ASP A 6 12.04 -8.50 -18.52
C ASP A 6 12.58 -9.29 -17.33
N LEU A 7 12.59 -8.67 -16.15
CA LEU A 7 13.01 -9.31 -14.90
C LEU A 7 12.12 -10.50 -14.52
N LEU A 8 10.80 -10.41 -14.75
CA LEU A 8 9.87 -11.51 -14.53
C LEU A 8 10.18 -12.72 -15.41
N ARG A 9 10.47 -12.48 -16.70
CA ARG A 9 10.83 -13.53 -17.65
C ARG A 9 12.17 -14.16 -17.29
N GLU A 10 13.16 -13.34 -16.95
CA GLU A 10 14.49 -13.80 -16.56
C GLU A 10 14.46 -14.68 -15.31
N LEU A 11 13.68 -14.28 -14.30
CA LEU A 11 13.57 -15.01 -13.02
C LEU A 11 12.51 -16.12 -13.04
N ASN A 12 11.79 -16.28 -14.15
CA ASN A 12 10.65 -17.20 -14.29
C ASN A 12 9.61 -17.05 -13.16
N LEU A 13 9.24 -15.81 -12.84
CA LEU A 13 8.30 -15.48 -11.76
C LEU A 13 6.93 -15.05 -12.30
N PRO A 14 5.83 -15.37 -11.59
CA PRO A 14 4.50 -14.92 -11.97
C PRO A 14 4.37 -13.40 -11.80
N ARG A 15 3.37 -12.80 -12.47
CA ARG A 15 3.04 -11.39 -12.23
C ARG A 15 2.63 -11.18 -10.77
N PRO A 16 3.15 -10.14 -10.09
CA PRO A 16 2.73 -9.83 -8.74
C PRO A 16 1.35 -9.17 -8.72
N GLU A 17 0.70 -9.22 -7.57
CA GLU A 17 -0.55 -8.52 -7.29
C GLU A 17 -0.29 -7.27 -6.42
N PRO A 18 -1.02 -6.17 -6.66
CA PRO A 18 -0.92 -4.98 -5.82
C PRO A 18 -1.67 -5.17 -4.50
N TYR A 19 -0.93 -5.07 -3.39
CA TYR A 19 -1.49 -5.01 -2.04
C TYR A 19 -1.20 -3.65 -1.44
N MET A 20 -2.22 -3.01 -0.89
CA MET A 20 -2.04 -1.77 -0.16
C MET A 20 -1.55 -2.06 1.24
N ILE A 21 -0.76 -1.13 1.75
CA ILE A 21 -0.36 -1.05 3.15
C ILE A 21 -1.00 0.19 3.76
N GLY A 22 -1.44 0.07 5.01
CA GLY A 22 -2.18 1.15 5.63
C GLY A 22 -2.87 0.77 6.91
N PHE A 23 -3.93 1.52 7.22
CA PHE A 23 -4.61 1.47 8.51
C PHE A 23 -6.08 1.23 8.36
N ARG A 24 -6.66 0.50 9.32
CA ARG A 24 -8.10 0.34 9.44
C ARG A 24 -8.68 1.48 10.26
N LEU A 25 -9.68 2.14 9.70
CA LEU A 25 -10.44 3.21 10.33
C LEU A 25 -11.86 2.73 10.57
N THR A 26 -12.32 2.86 11.81
CA THR A 26 -13.75 2.77 12.15
C THR A 26 -14.53 3.87 11.43
N LEU A 27 -15.86 3.71 11.38
CA LEU A 27 -16.75 4.75 10.87
C LEU A 27 -16.56 6.08 11.59
N ALA A 28 -16.41 6.05 12.93
CA ALA A 28 -16.19 7.24 13.74
C ALA A 28 -14.87 7.95 13.40
N GLN A 29 -13.76 7.20 13.30
CA GLN A 29 -12.46 7.76 12.88
C GLN A 29 -12.52 8.34 11.46
N THR A 30 -13.22 7.66 10.54
CA THR A 30 -13.39 8.12 9.16
C THR A 30 -14.15 9.44 9.12
N LYS A 31 -15.25 9.54 9.88
CA LYS A 31 -16.03 10.77 10.02
C LYS A 31 -15.17 11.92 10.56
N LEU A 32 -14.46 11.67 11.65
CA LEU A 32 -13.65 12.68 12.33
C LEU A 32 -12.51 13.20 11.44
N LEU A 33 -11.86 12.32 10.66
CA LEU A 33 -10.91 12.72 9.62
C LEU A 33 -11.57 13.57 8.54
N ALA A 34 -12.74 13.16 8.04
CA ALA A 34 -13.43 13.88 6.97
C ALA A 34 -13.87 15.29 7.40
N GLU A 35 -14.46 15.42 8.59
CA GLU A 35 -14.89 16.71 9.18
C GLU A 35 -13.72 17.68 9.41
N ARG A 36 -12.51 17.16 9.60
CA ARG A 36 -11.31 17.97 9.78
C ARG A 36 -10.75 18.51 8.46
N HIS A 37 -10.86 17.75 7.38
CA HIS A 37 -10.19 18.06 6.10
C HIS A 37 -11.11 18.62 5.02
N CYS A 38 -12.41 18.34 5.14
CA CYS A 38 -13.42 18.77 4.19
C CYS A 38 -14.28 19.86 4.82
N THR A 39 -14.64 20.85 4.02
CA THR A 39 -15.61 21.87 4.43
C THR A 39 -17.01 21.26 4.59
N PRO A 40 -17.91 21.85 5.40
CA PRO A 40 -19.30 21.38 5.49
C PRO A 40 -19.99 21.25 4.13
N ALA A 41 -19.72 22.19 3.20
CA ALA A 41 -20.26 22.14 1.84
C ALA A 41 -19.71 20.96 1.02
N GLU A 42 -18.45 20.56 1.20
CA GLU A 42 -17.87 19.38 0.55
C GLU A 42 -18.47 18.09 1.11
N LEU A 43 -18.73 18.03 2.43
CA LEU A 43 -19.38 16.88 3.08
C LEU A 43 -20.85 16.73 2.66
N GLU A 44 -21.57 17.85 2.54
CA GLU A 44 -22.96 17.87 2.08
C GLU A 44 -23.09 17.35 0.65
N ARG A 45 -22.14 17.70 -0.24
CA ARG A 45 -22.12 17.21 -1.63
C ARG A 45 -21.99 15.69 -1.72
N VAL A 46 -21.28 15.06 -0.80
CA VAL A 46 -21.17 13.60 -0.72
C VAL A 46 -22.17 12.97 0.25
N ARG A 47 -23.15 13.75 0.73
CA ARG A 47 -24.23 13.32 1.65
C ARG A 47 -23.71 12.56 2.87
N GLY A 48 -22.59 13.01 3.44
CA GLY A 48 -21.99 12.37 4.62
C GLY A 48 -21.31 11.03 4.36
N VAL A 49 -21.09 10.63 3.09
CA VAL A 49 -20.24 9.48 2.76
C VAL A 49 -18.77 9.87 2.93
N TYR A 50 -18.29 9.84 4.19
CA TYR A 50 -16.99 10.36 4.61
C TYR A 50 -15.79 9.76 3.87
N THR A 51 -15.82 8.48 3.52
CA THR A 51 -14.77 7.83 2.72
C THR A 51 -14.62 8.50 1.35
N VAL A 52 -15.73 8.84 0.69
CA VAL A 52 -15.72 9.51 -0.62
C VAL A 52 -15.19 10.94 -0.47
N ALA A 53 -15.55 11.65 0.60
CA ALA A 53 -14.98 12.96 0.92
C ALA A 53 -13.45 12.91 1.01
N LEU A 54 -12.93 11.92 1.74
CA LEU A 54 -11.50 11.72 1.95
C LEU A 54 -10.76 11.33 0.66
N VAL A 55 -11.36 10.48 -0.19
CA VAL A 55 -10.83 10.18 -1.54
C VAL A 55 -10.75 11.44 -2.40
N ALA A 56 -11.82 12.24 -2.42
CA ALA A 56 -11.86 13.49 -3.17
C ALA A 56 -10.81 14.49 -2.67
N PHE A 57 -10.68 14.62 -1.35
CA PHE A 57 -9.65 15.44 -0.71
C PHE A 57 -8.24 15.01 -1.10
N ALA A 58 -7.91 13.73 -0.96
CA ALA A 58 -6.59 13.19 -1.32
C ALA A 58 -6.26 13.42 -2.80
N THR A 59 -7.24 13.22 -3.67
CA THR A 59 -7.11 13.44 -5.12
C THR A 59 -6.87 14.92 -5.45
N LYS A 60 -7.69 15.83 -4.91
CA LYS A 60 -7.55 17.29 -5.10
C LYS A 60 -6.19 17.81 -4.66
N ARG A 61 -5.65 17.23 -3.58
CA ARG A 61 -4.34 17.57 -3.00
C ARG A 61 -3.17 16.79 -3.60
N LYS A 62 -3.42 15.88 -4.56
CA LYS A 62 -2.41 15.00 -5.18
C LYS A 62 -1.58 14.22 -4.14
N LEU A 63 -2.22 13.79 -3.05
CA LEU A 63 -1.54 13.07 -1.98
C LEU A 63 -1.28 11.63 -2.42
N GLN A 64 -0.16 11.09 -1.96
CA GLN A 64 0.21 9.69 -2.19
C GLN A 64 -0.46 8.75 -1.17
N GLN A 65 -1.77 8.88 -1.07
CA GLN A 65 -2.63 8.09 -0.18
C GLN A 65 -4.06 8.08 -0.74
N THR A 66 -4.86 7.11 -0.30
CA THR A 66 -6.29 7.03 -0.64
C THR A 66 -7.05 6.27 0.45
N PHE A 67 -8.38 6.23 0.33
CA PHE A 67 -9.28 5.62 1.31
C PHE A 67 -10.23 4.67 0.60
N ILE A 68 -10.43 3.49 1.16
CA ILE A 68 -11.22 2.43 0.52
C ILE A 68 -12.25 1.88 1.50
N PRO A 69 -13.55 1.86 1.18
CA PRO A 69 -14.52 1.17 2.00
C PRO A 69 -14.25 -0.34 1.92
N PHE A 70 -14.19 -1.01 3.05
CA PHE A 70 -14.05 -2.46 3.09
C PHE A 70 -14.81 -3.05 4.28
N TYR A 71 -15.37 -4.24 4.06
CA TYR A 71 -16.11 -4.99 5.06
C TYR A 71 -15.21 -6.04 5.71
N TYR A 72 -15.16 -6.06 7.03
CA TYR A 72 -14.32 -6.98 7.78
C TYR A 72 -15.06 -7.50 9.01
N GLU A 73 -15.16 -8.82 9.14
CA GLU A 73 -15.78 -9.50 10.29
C GLU A 73 -17.18 -8.98 10.64
N GLY A 74 -18.01 -8.64 9.64
CA GLY A 74 -19.37 -8.18 9.88
C GLY A 74 -19.54 -6.66 9.95
N VAL A 75 -18.45 -5.89 9.87
CA VAL A 75 -18.42 -4.45 10.15
C VAL A 75 -17.83 -3.65 8.99
N ASP A 76 -18.43 -2.49 8.70
CA ASP A 76 -17.94 -1.52 7.72
C ASP A 76 -16.76 -0.72 8.27
N TYR A 77 -15.65 -0.74 7.54
CA TYR A 77 -14.46 0.03 7.82
C TYR A 77 -14.03 0.85 6.60
N THR A 78 -13.16 1.83 6.85
CA THR A 78 -12.37 2.47 5.80
C THR A 78 -10.92 2.04 5.94
N PHE A 79 -10.34 1.53 4.86
CA PHE A 79 -8.90 1.28 4.78
C PHE A 79 -8.21 2.53 4.25
N TRP A 80 -7.42 3.16 5.10
CA TRP A 80 -6.55 4.26 4.72
C TRP A 80 -5.25 3.71 4.14
N ALA A 81 -5.15 3.70 2.82
CA ALA A 81 -3.98 3.22 2.09
C ALA A 81 -2.94 4.35 1.94
N ILE A 82 -1.74 4.10 2.44
CA ILE A 82 -0.60 5.04 2.36
C ILE A 82 0.53 4.54 1.46
N GLY A 83 0.35 3.36 0.87
CA GLY A 83 1.32 2.78 -0.04
C GLY A 83 0.83 1.49 -0.66
N VAL A 84 1.62 0.95 -1.57
CA VAL A 84 1.35 -0.30 -2.28
C VAL A 84 2.62 -1.13 -2.38
N VAL A 85 2.51 -2.43 -2.14
CA VAL A 85 3.58 -3.42 -2.26
C VAL A 85 3.20 -4.46 -3.30
N ALA A 86 4.21 -5.02 -3.94
CA ALA A 86 4.04 -6.10 -4.90
C ALA A 86 4.10 -7.45 -4.18
N VAL A 87 3.02 -8.23 -4.24
CA VAL A 87 2.91 -9.55 -3.60
C VAL A 87 2.95 -10.64 -4.66
N TRP A 88 3.85 -11.60 -4.47
CA TRP A 88 4.09 -12.70 -5.39
C TRP A 88 3.14 -13.86 -5.09
N LYS A 89 2.41 -14.34 -6.11
CA LYS A 89 1.50 -15.48 -5.97
C LYS A 89 2.26 -16.70 -5.44
N GLY A 90 1.71 -17.36 -4.42
CA GLY A 90 2.30 -18.56 -3.80
C GLY A 90 3.38 -18.28 -2.76
N PHE A 91 3.68 -17.02 -2.46
CA PHE A 91 4.57 -16.64 -1.35
C PHE A 91 3.74 -16.18 -0.15
N PRO A 92 4.14 -16.54 1.09
CA PRO A 92 3.46 -16.08 2.28
C PRO A 92 3.45 -14.55 2.28
N HIS A 93 2.30 -13.96 2.60
CA HIS A 93 2.15 -12.52 2.68
C HIS A 93 3.17 -12.03 3.71
N PRO A 94 4.21 -11.28 3.31
CA PRO A 94 5.13 -10.72 4.28
C PRO A 94 4.29 -9.91 5.26
N LYS A 95 4.57 -10.04 6.56
CA LYS A 95 4.04 -9.10 7.55
C LYS A 95 4.75 -7.77 7.28
N TRP A 96 4.24 -7.03 6.30
CA TRP A 96 4.77 -5.73 5.94
C TRP A 96 4.57 -4.81 7.13
N LYS A 97 5.67 -4.29 7.68
CA LYS A 97 5.59 -3.26 8.70
C LYS A 97 5.07 -2.01 8.01
N VAL A 98 3.80 -1.69 8.24
CA VAL A 98 3.24 -0.40 7.83
C VAL A 98 4.07 0.67 8.54
N PRO A 99 4.60 1.68 7.82
CA PRO A 99 5.36 2.73 8.47
C PRO A 99 4.48 3.39 9.53
N GLU A 100 5.08 3.85 10.63
CA GLU A 100 4.36 4.65 11.62
C GLU A 100 3.68 5.81 10.90
N VAL A 101 2.43 6.11 11.27
CA VAL A 101 1.65 7.21 10.68
C VAL A 101 2.52 8.46 10.75
N PRO A 102 3.09 8.95 9.64
CA PRO A 102 4.00 10.08 9.75
C PRO A 102 3.12 11.28 10.07
N LYS A 103 3.55 12.13 11.01
CA LYS A 103 2.76 13.26 11.53
C LYS A 103 2.27 14.20 10.41
N ASP A 104 3.00 14.20 9.29
CA ASP A 104 2.72 15.00 8.10
C ASP A 104 1.63 14.39 7.20
N TYR A 105 1.35 13.08 7.32
CA TYR A 105 0.24 12.46 6.59
C TYR A 105 -1.06 12.94 7.21
N LEU A 106 -1.87 13.60 6.37
CA LEU A 106 -3.12 14.27 6.72
C LEU A 106 -2.97 15.46 7.67
N CYS A 107 -1.78 16.02 7.95
CA CYS A 107 -1.66 17.08 8.96
C CYS A 107 -2.40 16.67 10.26
N LEU A 108 -2.04 15.54 10.86
CA LEU A 108 -2.56 15.13 12.18
C LEU A 108 -1.71 15.81 13.27
N PRO A 109 -2.11 16.93 13.91
CA PRO A 109 -1.32 17.55 14.97
C PRO A 109 -2.01 17.34 16.34
N GLU A 110 -1.20 16.97 17.33
CA GLU A 110 -1.42 17.10 18.78
C GLU A 110 -2.53 16.24 19.44
N ARG A 111 -3.52 15.74 18.71
CA ARG A 111 -4.66 14.99 19.26
C ARG A 111 -4.76 13.54 18.78
N LEU A 112 -3.62 12.86 18.66
CA LEU A 112 -3.59 11.41 18.40
C LEU A 112 -4.45 10.62 19.41
N GLU A 113 -4.55 11.12 20.64
CA GLU A 113 -5.40 10.57 21.71
C GLU A 113 -6.89 10.50 21.33
N GLU A 114 -7.41 11.47 20.57
CA GLU A 114 -8.82 11.49 20.15
C GLU A 114 -9.15 10.44 19.08
N PHE A 115 -8.15 10.02 18.31
CA PHE A 115 -8.32 9.03 17.26
C PHE A 115 -8.10 7.60 17.74
N GLY A 116 -7.43 7.41 18.89
CA GLY A 116 -7.08 6.09 19.40
C GLY A 116 -6.07 5.36 18.50
N GLU A 117 -6.08 4.03 18.57
CA GLU A 117 -5.17 3.21 17.77
C GLU A 117 -5.66 3.04 16.33
N PHE A 118 -4.69 2.95 15.41
CA PHE A 118 -4.91 2.64 14.01
C PHE A 118 -4.36 1.24 13.70
N PRO A 119 -5.19 0.18 13.71
CA PRO A 119 -4.72 -1.16 13.41
C PRO A 119 -4.13 -1.21 12.00
N SER A 120 -2.82 -1.41 11.92
CA SER A 120 -2.12 -1.58 10.66
C SER A 120 -2.56 -2.87 9.96
N GLY A 121 -2.51 -2.86 8.63
CA GLY A 121 -2.90 -4.02 7.85
C GLY A 121 -2.52 -3.93 6.39
N THR A 122 -2.87 -4.98 5.67
CA THR A 122 -2.76 -5.03 4.21
C THR A 122 -4.11 -5.38 3.61
N LEU A 123 -4.40 -4.79 2.46
CA LEU A 123 -5.63 -5.04 1.73
C LEU A 123 -5.28 -5.18 0.24
N ARG A 124 -5.76 -6.23 -0.41
CA ARG A 124 -5.61 -6.38 -1.86
C ARG A 124 -6.33 -5.23 -2.56
N TRP A 125 -5.73 -4.66 -3.62
CA TRP A 125 -6.43 -3.62 -4.39
C TRP A 125 -7.77 -4.16 -4.94
N PRO A 126 -8.91 -3.48 -4.70
CA PRO A 126 -10.20 -3.92 -5.21
C PRO A 126 -10.22 -3.83 -6.75
N LYS A 127 -10.68 -4.90 -7.42
CA LYS A 127 -10.64 -4.99 -8.89
C LYS A 127 -11.49 -3.93 -9.57
N ASP A 128 -12.62 -3.57 -8.95
CA ASP A 128 -13.61 -2.65 -9.53
C ASP A 128 -13.31 -1.18 -9.19
N TRP A 129 -12.23 -0.91 -8.47
CA TRP A 129 -11.82 0.44 -8.11
C TRP A 129 -10.76 0.99 -9.06
N LYS A 130 -11.02 2.19 -9.58
CA LYS A 130 -10.03 2.94 -10.36
C LYS A 130 -8.85 3.30 -9.45
N PRO A 131 -7.62 2.87 -9.78
CA PRO A 131 -6.45 3.21 -8.98
C PRO A 131 -6.11 4.69 -9.08
N PRO A 132 -5.64 5.30 -7.98
CA PRO A 132 -5.12 6.67 -8.02
C PRO A 132 -3.81 6.69 -8.83
N ASP A 133 -3.49 7.85 -9.40
CA ASP A 133 -2.39 8.02 -10.36
C ASP A 133 -1.02 7.56 -9.81
N TRP A 134 -0.81 7.67 -8.49
CA TRP A 134 0.42 7.26 -7.83
C TRP A 134 0.55 5.73 -7.65
N LEU A 135 -0.55 4.98 -7.70
CA LEU A 135 -0.55 3.56 -7.30
C LEU A 135 0.26 2.69 -8.25
N TYR A 136 -0.01 2.75 -9.55
CA TYR A 136 0.70 1.90 -10.50
C TYR A 136 2.20 2.22 -10.59
N PRO A 137 2.62 3.49 -10.69
CA PRO A 137 4.04 3.84 -10.66
C PRO A 137 4.74 3.29 -9.41
N MET A 138 4.12 3.45 -8.23
CA MET A 138 4.68 2.95 -6.98
C MET A 138 4.72 1.43 -6.93
N PHE A 139 3.65 0.75 -7.37
CA PHE A 139 3.60 -0.71 -7.44
C PHE A 139 4.70 -1.26 -8.34
N MET A 140 4.88 -0.67 -9.54
CA MET A 140 5.91 -1.10 -10.49
C MET A 140 7.32 -0.84 -9.96
N TYR A 141 7.54 0.28 -9.28
CA TYR A 141 8.80 0.56 -8.59
C TYR A 141 9.10 -0.48 -7.52
N ASN A 142 8.14 -0.78 -6.63
CA ASN A 142 8.29 -1.77 -5.57
C ASN A 142 8.51 -3.19 -6.13
N ALA A 143 7.78 -3.57 -7.19
CA ALA A 143 7.99 -4.84 -7.89
C ALA A 143 9.42 -4.94 -8.44
N ARG A 144 9.90 -3.87 -9.09
CA ARG A 144 11.25 -3.82 -9.64
C ARG A 144 12.32 -3.96 -8.58
N MET A 145 12.24 -3.18 -7.50
CA MET A 145 13.19 -3.25 -6.39
C MET A 145 13.26 -4.67 -5.80
N SER A 146 12.11 -5.31 -5.61
CA SER A 146 12.03 -6.70 -5.13
C SER A 146 12.67 -7.70 -6.10
N LEU A 147 12.45 -7.54 -7.41
CA LEU A 147 13.02 -8.41 -8.45
C LEU A 147 14.53 -8.24 -8.57
N GLU A 148 15.02 -6.99 -8.60
CA GLU A 148 16.45 -6.69 -8.66
C GLU A 148 17.19 -7.24 -7.44
N HIS A 149 16.62 -7.09 -6.25
CA HIS A 149 17.17 -7.70 -5.03
C HIS A 149 17.19 -9.23 -5.11
N THR A 150 16.13 -9.85 -5.64
CA THR A 150 16.05 -11.30 -5.82
C THR A 150 17.11 -11.81 -6.80
N LYS A 151 17.27 -11.11 -7.93
CA LYS A 151 18.29 -11.42 -8.94
C LYS A 151 19.70 -11.39 -8.33
N ARG A 152 20.05 -10.31 -7.62
CA ARG A 152 21.34 -10.18 -6.93
C ARG A 152 21.59 -11.33 -5.96
N ARG A 153 20.59 -11.70 -5.14
CA ARG A 153 20.71 -12.83 -4.21
C ARG A 153 20.90 -14.18 -4.91
N MET A 154 20.33 -14.39 -6.10
CA MET A 154 20.53 -15.61 -6.88
C MET A 154 21.93 -15.66 -7.50
N GLU A 155 22.42 -14.53 -8.03
CA GLU A 155 23.78 -14.41 -8.57
C GLU A 155 24.84 -14.65 -7.49
N GLU A 156 24.68 -14.07 -6.30
CA GLU A 156 25.56 -14.31 -5.16
C GLU A 156 25.60 -15.78 -4.72
N LYS A 157 24.45 -16.46 -4.74
CA LYS A 157 24.37 -17.90 -4.44
C LYS A 157 25.09 -18.75 -5.48
N ARG A 158 24.99 -18.40 -6.77
CA ARG A 158 25.69 -19.11 -7.85
C ARG A 158 27.20 -18.98 -7.73
N ARG A 159 27.72 -17.76 -7.54
CA ARG A 159 29.15 -17.52 -7.33
C ARG A 159 29.70 -18.32 -6.14
N ARG A 160 29.01 -18.29 -5.01
CA ARG A 160 29.40 -19.09 -3.83
C ARG A 160 29.37 -20.59 -4.08
N ALA A 161 28.49 -21.08 -4.94
CA ALA A 161 28.44 -22.50 -5.29
C ALA A 161 29.59 -22.88 -6.23
N GLU A 162 29.95 -22.01 -7.17
CA GLU A 162 31.11 -22.17 -8.06
C GLU A 162 32.43 -22.15 -7.28
N ASP A 163 32.60 -21.21 -6.33
CA ASP A 163 33.77 -21.13 -5.45
C ASP A 163 33.97 -22.39 -4.60
N VAL A 164 32.87 -23.05 -4.19
CA VAL A 164 32.93 -24.30 -3.40
C VAL A 164 33.31 -25.49 -4.28
N VAL A 165 32.89 -25.51 -5.56
CA VAL A 165 33.27 -26.57 -6.50
C VAL A 165 34.75 -26.47 -6.89
N ASP A 166 35.27 -25.25 -7.09
CA ASP A 166 36.69 -25.02 -7.40
C ASP A 166 37.64 -25.31 -6.22
N LEU A 167 37.14 -25.29 -4.97
CA LEU A 167 37.90 -25.70 -3.78
C LEU A 167 37.91 -27.21 -3.53
N CYS A 168 37.12 -27.98 -4.28
CA CYS A 168 36.97 -29.43 -4.12
C CYS A 168 37.70 -30.23 -5.23
N TYR A 169 38.45 -29.55 -6.09
CA TYR A 169 39.39 -30.12 -7.06
C TYR A 169 40.81 -29.62 -6.79
#